data_AF-A0A534BEH6-F1
#
_entry.id   AF-A0A534BEH6-F1
#
_cell.length_a   1.000
_cell.length_b   1.000
_cell.length_c   1.000
_cell.angle_alpha   90.00
_cell.angle_beta   90.00
_cell.angle_gamma   90.00
#
_symmetry.space_group_name_H-M   'P 1'
#
loop_
_entity.id
_entity.type
_entity.pdbx_description
1 polymer ?
#
loop_
_entity_poly.entity_id
_entity_poly.type
_entity_poly.pdbx_seq_one_letter_code
_entity_poly.pdbx_strand_id
1 'polypeptide(L)'
;MTHRGDRRPVSLLQAAAGAVLVVTVEACSGGGGGGGGGSTGSMGGGGSWTPGVYLPESHFAAQCAAPRSGTDPVTHRPYPDVAGTAVDENNWLRSWTNDLYLWYSQAPDLNPANYT
;
A
#
# COMPACT_ATOMS: atom_id res chain seq x y z
N MET A 1 -49.91 -65.77 -20.67
CA MET A 1 -50.75 -64.69 -20.12
C MET A 1 -49.92 -63.42 -19.99
N THR A 2 -50.31 -62.41 -20.76
CA THR A 2 -49.88 -61.00 -20.71
C THR A 2 -50.39 -60.30 -19.43
N HIS A 3 -49.58 -59.47 -18.78
CA HIS A 3 -49.95 -58.28 -17.98
C HIS A 3 -48.61 -57.58 -17.62
N ARG A 4 -48.17 -56.45 -18.20
CA ARG A 4 -48.69 -55.06 -18.21
C ARG A 4 -49.17 -54.54 -16.84
N GLY A 5 -48.48 -53.50 -16.37
CA GLY A 5 -48.89 -52.56 -15.32
C GLY A 5 -47.78 -52.40 -14.27
N ASP A 6 -47.41 -51.21 -13.80
CA ASP A 6 -47.84 -49.85 -14.09
C ASP A 6 -46.83 -48.91 -13.40
N ARG A 7 -46.41 -47.82 -14.06
CA ARG A 7 -45.50 -46.83 -13.47
C ARG A 7 -46.32 -45.86 -12.61
N ARG A 8 -45.92 -45.62 -11.36
CA ARG A 8 -46.46 -44.52 -10.54
C ARG A 8 -45.39 -43.46 -10.25
N PRO A 9 -45.81 -42.19 -10.12
CA PRO A 9 -45.00 -41.03 -10.49
C PRO A 9 -44.09 -40.51 -9.40
N VAL A 10 -43.06 -39.80 -9.87
CA VAL A 10 -42.08 -39.02 -9.12
C VAL A 10 -42.77 -37.95 -8.28
N SER A 11 -42.38 -37.85 -7.00
CA SER A 11 -42.62 -36.66 -6.18
C SER A 11 -41.27 -36.11 -5.73
N LEU A 12 -40.85 -35.03 -6.41
CA LEU A 12 -39.83 -34.11 -5.93
C LEU A 12 -40.56 -33.10 -5.04
N LEU A 13 -40.14 -32.93 -3.77
CA LEU A 13 -39.94 -31.61 -3.16
C LEU A 13 -39.31 -31.72 -1.76
N GLN A 14 -38.16 -31.06 -1.63
CA GLN A 14 -37.70 -30.21 -0.51
C GLN A 14 -37.64 -30.77 0.93
N ALA A 15 -36.45 -30.68 1.54
CA ALA A 15 -36.24 -29.80 2.71
C ALA A 15 -34.75 -29.66 3.02
N ALA A 16 -34.35 -28.44 3.38
CA ALA A 16 -33.01 -27.98 3.64
C ALA A 16 -32.51 -28.30 5.06
N ALA A 17 -31.19 -28.50 5.19
CA ALA A 17 -30.40 -28.24 6.40
C ALA A 17 -28.95 -28.07 5.89
N GLY A 18 -28.33 -26.89 5.84
CA GLY A 18 -28.22 -25.92 6.93
C GLY A 18 -26.94 -26.18 7.72
N ALA A 19 -25.77 -26.15 7.06
CA ALA A 19 -24.47 -26.25 7.72
C ALA A 19 -23.83 -24.85 7.77
N VAL A 20 -24.04 -24.15 8.88
CA VAL A 20 -23.36 -22.88 9.21
C VAL A 20 -21.96 -23.23 9.70
N LEU A 21 -20.94 -22.93 8.90
CA LEU A 21 -19.53 -23.07 9.27
C LEU A 21 -19.11 -21.77 10.00
N VAL A 22 -18.98 -21.84 11.34
CA VAL A 22 -18.50 -20.73 12.17
C VAL A 22 -16.98 -20.73 12.16
N VAL A 23 -16.38 -19.73 11.49
CA VAL A 23 -14.93 -19.44 11.54
C VAL A 23 -14.69 -18.44 12.68
N THR A 24 -14.07 -18.89 13.78
CA THR A 24 -13.66 -18.00 14.88
C THR A 24 -12.38 -17.25 14.49
N VAL A 25 -12.49 -15.94 14.32
CA VAL A 25 -11.36 -15.04 14.09
C VAL A 25 -10.61 -14.84 15.41
N GLU A 26 -9.43 -15.42 15.55
CA GLU A 26 -8.44 -14.99 16.54
C GLU A 26 -7.46 -14.04 15.87
N ALA A 27 -7.78 -12.75 15.93
CA ALA A 27 -6.81 -11.69 15.65
C ALA A 27 -6.58 -10.91 16.94
N CYS A 28 -5.40 -11.16 17.50
CA CYS A 28 -4.78 -10.61 18.69
C CYS A 28 -5.07 -9.12 18.94
N SER A 29 -5.70 -8.82 20.08
CA SER A 29 -5.81 -7.47 20.65
C SER A 29 -4.57 -7.16 21.50
N GLY A 30 -3.54 -6.62 20.87
CA GLY A 30 -2.35 -6.10 21.55
C GLY A 30 -2.45 -4.59 21.77
N GLY A 31 -2.81 -4.18 22.98
CA GLY A 31 -2.66 -2.80 23.45
C GLY A 31 -1.29 -2.58 24.11
N GLY A 32 -0.72 -1.39 23.96
CA GLY A 32 0.49 -0.97 24.68
C GLY A 32 0.99 0.40 24.22
N GLY A 33 0.69 1.43 25.01
CA GLY A 33 1.20 2.79 24.82
C GLY A 33 2.62 2.96 25.37
N GLY A 34 3.34 3.92 24.80
CA GLY A 34 4.63 4.40 25.28
C GLY A 34 4.95 5.73 24.60
N GLY A 35 4.62 6.83 25.26
CA GLY A 35 5.12 8.15 24.90
C GLY A 35 6.53 8.36 25.45
N GLY A 36 7.33 9.12 24.70
CA GLY A 36 8.60 9.64 25.20
C GLY A 36 9.70 9.62 24.16
N GLY A 37 10.18 10.82 23.81
CA GLY A 37 11.41 11.00 23.04
C GLY A 37 11.16 11.44 21.61
N GLY A 38 10.65 12.67 21.44
CA GLY A 38 10.85 13.44 20.22
C GLY A 38 12.35 13.65 20.02
N SER A 39 13.02 12.65 19.46
CA SER A 39 14.23 12.87 18.72
C SER A 39 13.76 13.54 17.44
N THR A 40 13.83 14.87 17.40
CA THR A 40 13.91 15.61 16.13
C THR A 40 15.23 15.19 15.47
N GLY A 41 15.29 13.95 15.01
CA GLY A 41 16.26 13.53 14.03
C GLY A 41 15.97 14.39 12.83
N SER A 42 16.95 15.19 12.45
CA SER A 42 16.97 15.90 11.18
C SER A 42 16.76 14.88 10.06
N MET A 43 15.50 14.68 9.64
CA MET A 43 15.14 13.91 8.45
C MET A 43 15.31 14.76 7.17
N GLY A 44 15.90 15.95 7.27
CA GLY A 44 16.47 16.67 6.14
C GLY A 44 17.88 16.16 5.84
N GLY A 45 17.99 14.87 5.55
CA GLY A 45 19.23 14.26 5.10
C GLY A 45 19.08 13.98 3.61
N GLY A 46 19.35 14.99 2.77
CA GLY A 46 19.21 14.87 1.31
C GLY A 46 19.72 13.52 0.84
N GLY A 47 18.79 12.68 0.37
CA GLY A 47 19.00 11.24 0.22
C GLY A 47 20.32 10.98 -0.51
N SER A 48 21.25 10.29 0.16
CA SER A 48 22.56 10.01 -0.40
C SER A 48 22.37 9.18 -1.68
N TRP A 49 22.68 9.79 -2.82
CA TRP A 49 22.63 9.09 -4.10
C TRP A 49 23.89 8.23 -4.27
N THR A 50 23.69 6.96 -4.61
CA THR A 50 24.76 6.05 -5.04
C THR A 50 24.34 5.45 -6.37
N PRO A 51 25.20 5.48 -7.42
CA PRO A 51 24.88 4.88 -8.71
C PRO A 51 24.45 3.41 -8.57
N GLY A 52 23.37 3.04 -9.25
CA GLY A 52 22.80 1.69 -9.26
C GLY A 52 22.05 1.30 -7.99
N VAL A 53 21.94 2.19 -7.00
CA VAL A 53 21.21 1.95 -5.74
C VAL A 53 19.92 2.75 -5.72
N TYR A 54 18.81 2.07 -5.48
CA TYR A 54 17.48 2.63 -5.39
C TYR A 54 16.88 2.22 -4.05
N LEU A 55 16.74 3.18 -3.14
CA LEU A 55 15.93 2.98 -1.93
C LEU A 55 14.45 2.92 -2.33
N PRO A 56 13.60 2.19 -1.58
CA PRO A 56 12.17 2.14 -1.87
C PRO A 56 11.55 3.53 -1.80
N GLU A 57 10.53 3.79 -2.61
CA GLU A 57 9.86 5.09 -2.68
C GLU A 57 9.36 5.58 -1.30
N SER A 58 8.94 4.65 -0.45
CA SER A 58 8.41 4.94 0.88
C SER A 58 9.45 5.59 1.80
N HIS A 59 10.74 5.44 1.49
CA HIS A 59 11.82 6.15 2.17
C HIS A 59 11.79 7.66 1.90
N PHE A 60 11.26 8.10 0.76
CA PHE A 60 11.22 9.50 0.33
C PHE A 60 9.80 10.08 0.31
N ALA A 61 8.78 9.25 0.53
CA ALA A 61 7.39 9.66 0.49
C ALA A 61 7.12 10.85 1.43
N ALA A 62 6.41 11.85 0.89
CA ALA A 62 6.03 13.08 1.58
C ALA A 62 7.19 13.97 2.08
N GLN A 63 8.45 13.72 1.69
CA GLN A 63 9.55 14.65 1.95
C GLN A 63 9.60 15.69 0.84
N CYS A 64 9.18 16.91 1.15
CA CYS A 64 9.02 17.97 0.15
C CYS A 64 9.96 19.13 0.42
N ALA A 65 10.55 19.69 -0.65
CA ALA A 65 11.33 20.93 -0.58
C ALA A 65 10.46 22.13 -0.16
N ALA A 66 9.19 22.11 -0.56
CA ALA A 66 8.18 23.08 -0.16
C ALA A 66 6.92 22.35 0.39
N PRO A 67 6.93 21.93 1.67
CA PRO A 67 5.81 21.21 2.26
C PRO A 67 4.51 22.02 2.22
N ARG A 68 3.41 21.36 1.84
CA ARG A 68 2.09 21.98 1.95
C ARG A 68 1.72 22.12 3.42
N SER A 69 0.92 23.15 3.71
CA SER A 69 0.40 23.40 5.05
C SER A 69 -1.12 23.34 5.07
N GLY A 70 -1.69 23.16 6.26
CA GLY A 70 -3.13 23.09 6.45
C GLY A 70 -3.71 21.70 6.17
N THR A 71 -4.98 21.68 5.76
CA THR A 71 -5.80 20.47 5.63
C THR A 71 -6.11 20.21 4.15
N ASP A 72 -5.92 18.96 3.73
CA ASP A 72 -6.30 18.49 2.40
C ASP A 72 -7.83 18.57 2.22
N PRO A 73 -8.33 19.27 1.19
CA PRO A 73 -9.77 19.46 0.98
C PRO A 73 -10.52 18.16 0.58
N VAL A 74 -9.81 17.14 0.09
CA VAL A 74 -10.42 15.86 -0.30
C VAL A 74 -10.50 14.94 0.90
N THR A 75 -9.36 14.72 1.57
CA THR A 75 -9.27 13.76 2.68
C THR A 75 -9.70 14.35 4.03
N HIS A 76 -9.81 15.68 4.15
CA HIS A 76 -10.10 16.41 5.38
C HIS A 76 -9.09 16.14 6.51
N ARG A 77 -7.86 15.75 6.16
CA ARG A 77 -6.74 15.50 7.09
C ARG A 77 -5.61 16.50 6.83
N PRO A 78 -4.74 16.78 7.82
CA PRO A 78 -3.52 17.56 7.56
C PRO A 78 -2.69 16.92 6.44
N TYR A 79 -2.04 17.74 5.61
CA TYR A 79 -1.08 17.21 4.64
C TYR A 79 0.02 16.42 5.36
N PRO A 80 0.39 15.23 4.85
CA PRO A 80 1.42 14.39 5.48
C PRO A 80 2.85 14.89 5.21
N ASP A 81 3.00 15.93 4.40
CA ASP A 81 4.27 16.49 3.95
C ASP A 81 5.17 16.87 5.14
N VAL A 82 6.45 16.51 5.04
CA VAL A 82 7.52 16.90 5.96
C VAL A 82 8.61 17.65 5.20
N ALA A 83 9.39 18.46 5.91
CA ALA A 83 10.50 19.20 5.31
C ALA A 83 11.57 18.23 4.77
N GLY A 84 11.86 18.36 3.48
CA GLY A 84 12.93 17.65 2.77
C GLY A 84 13.65 18.57 1.79
N THR A 85 14.19 17.98 0.73
CA THR A 85 14.95 18.68 -0.32
C THR A 85 14.47 18.25 -1.71
N ALA A 86 14.83 19.02 -2.74
CA ALA A 86 14.60 18.61 -4.14
C ALA A 86 15.30 17.28 -4.48
N VAL A 87 16.39 16.94 -3.77
CA VAL A 87 17.07 15.65 -3.90
C VAL A 87 16.18 14.50 -3.42
N ASP A 88 15.42 14.69 -2.34
CA ASP A 88 14.50 13.67 -1.82
C ASP A 88 13.34 13.44 -2.80
N GLU A 89 12.76 14.52 -3.33
CA GLU A 89 11.72 14.48 -4.36
C GLU A 89 12.22 13.79 -5.64
N ASN A 90 13.42 14.15 -6.11
CA ASN A 90 14.03 13.51 -7.29
C ASN A 90 14.37 12.04 -7.04
N ASN A 91 14.79 11.67 -5.83
CA ASN A 91 15.01 10.27 -5.45
C ASN A 91 13.69 9.48 -5.41
N TRP A 92 12.59 10.10 -4.95
CA TRP A 92 11.26 9.49 -4.99
C TRP A 92 10.85 9.16 -6.43
N LEU A 93 11.08 10.09 -7.37
CA LEU A 93 10.85 9.84 -8.81
C LEU A 93 11.76 8.75 -9.37
N ARG A 94 13.05 8.76 -9.01
CA ARG A 94 14.00 7.71 -9.41
C ARG A 94 13.56 6.33 -8.92
N SER A 95 13.10 6.21 -7.66
CA SER A 95 12.62 4.94 -7.10
C SER A 95 11.37 4.44 -7.84
N TRP A 96 10.38 5.30 -8.08
CA TRP A 96 9.18 4.91 -8.82
C TRP A 96 9.48 4.51 -10.27
N THR A 97 10.40 5.23 -10.92
CA THR A 97 10.83 4.90 -12.28
C THR A 97 11.49 3.53 -12.30
N ASN A 98 12.37 3.23 -11.35
CA ASN A 98 13.00 1.92 -11.24
C ASN A 98 11.97 0.79 -10.98
N ASP A 99 10.98 1.05 -10.12
CA ASP A 99 10.09 0.00 -9.62
C ASP A 99 8.87 -0.25 -10.52
N LEU A 100 8.31 0.79 -11.15
CA LEU A 100 7.04 0.71 -11.89
C LEU A 100 7.16 0.94 -13.39
N TYR A 101 8.24 1.55 -13.88
CA TYR A 101 8.33 1.83 -15.30
C TYR A 101 8.66 0.55 -16.09
N LEU A 102 7.82 0.24 -17.09
CA LEU A 102 7.96 -0.97 -17.90
C LEU A 102 9.35 -1.12 -18.54
N TRP A 103 9.98 0.00 -18.91
CA TRP A 103 11.31 0.05 -19.52
C TRP A 103 12.33 0.74 -18.60
N TYR A 104 12.27 0.47 -17.28
CA TYR A 104 13.17 1.08 -16.29
C TYR A 104 14.66 0.99 -16.67
N SER A 105 15.07 -0.09 -17.34
CA SER A 105 16.45 -0.28 -17.81
C SER A 105 16.90 0.70 -18.90
N GLN A 106 15.98 1.42 -19.56
CA GLN A 106 16.29 2.48 -20.52
C GLN A 106 16.37 3.86 -19.86
N ALA A 107 15.86 4.01 -18.64
CA ALA A 107 15.98 5.26 -17.91
C ALA A 107 17.42 5.41 -17.38
N PRO A 108 18.10 6.53 -17.65
CA PRO A 108 19.44 6.75 -17.13
C PRO A 108 19.41 6.93 -15.61
N ASP A 109 20.39 6.35 -14.91
CA ASP A 109 20.61 6.64 -13.50
C ASP A 109 21.37 7.95 -13.32
N LEU A 110 20.61 9.05 -13.21
CA LEU A 110 21.16 10.39 -13.06
C LEU A 110 21.26 10.76 -11.58
N ASN A 111 22.31 11.52 -11.22
CA ASN A 111 22.43 12.07 -9.88
C ASN A 111 21.32 13.11 -9.63
N PRO A 112 20.40 12.88 -8.66
CA PRO A 112 19.27 13.75 -8.36
C PRO A 112 19.69 15.15 -7.90
N ALA A 113 20.89 15.32 -7.36
CA ALA A 113 21.41 16.63 -6.94
C ALA A 113 21.72 17.58 -8.10
N ASN A 114 21.69 17.09 -9.34
CA ASN A 114 21.92 17.92 -10.53
C ASN A 114 20.65 18.63 -11.02
N TYR A 115 19.50 18.48 -10.34
CA TYR A 115 18.19 19.02 -10.76
C TYR A 115 17.48 19.71 -9.58
N THR A 116 16.99 20.93 -9.80
CA THR A 116 16.29 21.77 -8.79
C THR A 116 15.16 22.56 -9.42
#